data_AF-A0A359G386-F1
#
_entry.id   AF-A0A359G386-F1
#
_cell.length_a   1.000
_cell.length_b   1.000
_cell.length_c   1.000
_cell.angle_alpha   90.00
_cell.angle_beta   90.00
_cell.angle_gamma   90.00
#
_symmetry.space_group_name_H-M   'P 1'
#
loop_
_entity.id
_entity.type
_entity.pdbx_description
1 polymer ?
#
loop_
_entity_poly.entity_id
_entity_poly.type
_entity_poly.pdbx_seq_one_letter_code
_entity_poly.pdbx_strand_id
1 'polypeptide(L)'
;MATVTRIAAVPYLDTIPFLYGVAHADELRAELFLSDFPAVIDRFRRGEADFALVPAHVVPSLAGARPVTDYCIAAPSALMIRVLAECEPEAPVLDYFYGDEAPLAPLLASDAPFVYALWVAREGVDAATEEAFRRALTDGVERIYEAVVAYGYADRPYDAYGYLTRLDCIFDIEKRRALEKFWDAGLKTAPRANPG
;
A
#
# COMPACT_ATOMS: atom_id res chain seq x y z
N MET A 1 -0.49 15.15 -25.86
CA MET A 1 0.11 13.81 -25.68
C MET A 1 -0.39 13.29 -24.35
N ALA A 2 -0.97 12.08 -24.30
CA ALA A 2 -1.26 11.45 -23.01
C ALA A 2 0.07 11.11 -22.33
N THR A 3 0.31 11.69 -21.16
CA THR A 3 1.48 11.40 -20.33
C THR A 3 1.31 10.02 -19.69
N VAL A 4 2.40 9.26 -19.61
CA VAL A 4 2.42 7.97 -18.90
C VAL A 4 2.45 8.25 -17.40
N THR A 5 1.50 7.69 -16.64
CA THR A 5 1.43 7.84 -15.19
C THR A 5 2.46 6.91 -14.54
N ARG A 6 3.34 7.45 -13.70
CA ARG A 6 4.41 6.67 -13.05
C ARG A 6 3.95 6.23 -11.66
N ILE A 7 3.92 4.94 -11.41
CA ILE A 7 3.39 4.38 -10.16
C ILE A 7 4.48 3.53 -9.51
N ALA A 8 4.85 3.85 -8.26
CA ALA A 8 5.81 3.07 -7.49
C ALA A 8 5.11 2.24 -6.41
N ALA A 9 5.39 0.95 -6.34
CA ALA A 9 4.73 0.07 -5.38
C ALA A 9 5.62 -1.10 -4.96
N VAL A 10 5.18 -1.80 -3.91
CA VAL A 10 5.86 -2.99 -3.40
C VAL A 10 5.04 -4.23 -3.77
N PRO A 11 5.61 -5.23 -4.46
CA PRO A 11 4.89 -6.44 -4.83
C PRO A 11 4.91 -7.48 -3.70
N TYR A 12 3.79 -7.66 -3.02
CA TYR A 12 3.57 -8.73 -2.03
C TYR A 12 2.07 -9.04 -1.97
N LEU A 13 1.66 -10.06 -1.21
CA LEU A 13 0.31 -10.62 -1.24
C LEU A 13 -0.78 -9.55 -1.16
N ASP A 14 -0.73 -8.64 -0.18
CA ASP A 14 -1.78 -7.62 0.00
C ASP A 14 -1.88 -6.61 -1.15
N THR A 15 -0.85 -6.48 -1.97
CA THR A 15 -0.79 -5.46 -3.02
C THR A 15 -1.24 -5.98 -4.37
N ILE A 16 -1.28 -7.30 -4.56
CA ILE A 16 -1.56 -7.88 -5.87
C ILE A 16 -2.90 -7.47 -6.47
N PRO A 17 -4.01 -7.28 -5.72
CA PRO A 17 -5.26 -6.83 -6.34
C PRO A 17 -5.10 -5.46 -6.98
N PHE A 18 -4.44 -4.53 -6.27
CA PHE A 18 -4.19 -3.19 -6.77
C PHE A 18 -3.23 -3.16 -7.96
N LEU A 19 -2.14 -3.92 -7.89
CA LEU A 19 -1.18 -4.01 -8.99
C LEU A 19 -1.83 -4.61 -10.25
N TYR A 20 -2.67 -5.63 -10.07
CA TYR A 20 -3.44 -6.23 -11.14
C TYR A 20 -4.38 -5.20 -11.78
N GLY A 21 -5.15 -4.46 -10.98
CA GLY A 21 -6.04 -3.43 -11.48
C GLY A 21 -5.32 -2.35 -12.29
N VAL A 22 -4.19 -1.83 -11.78
CA VAL A 22 -3.35 -0.86 -12.50
C VAL A 22 -2.80 -1.42 -13.81
N ALA A 23 -2.36 -2.68 -13.84
CA ALA A 23 -1.82 -3.31 -15.04
C ALA A 23 -2.87 -3.58 -16.14
N HIS A 24 -4.16 -3.61 -15.77
CA HIS A 24 -5.27 -3.95 -16.67
C HIS A 24 -6.24 -2.77 -16.88
N ALA A 25 -5.88 -1.57 -16.45
CA ALA A 25 -6.73 -0.40 -16.57
C ALA A 25 -6.76 0.14 -18.01
N ASP A 26 -7.94 0.23 -18.60
CA ASP A 26 -8.12 0.77 -19.96
C ASP A 26 -7.92 2.31 -20.00
N GLU A 27 -8.35 3.00 -18.94
CA GLU A 27 -8.34 4.47 -18.84
C GLU A 27 -7.03 5.03 -18.26
N LEU A 28 -6.11 4.18 -17.81
CA LEU A 28 -4.87 4.58 -17.17
C LEU A 28 -3.66 3.94 -17.85
N ARG A 29 -2.91 4.74 -18.60
CA ARG A 29 -1.61 4.31 -19.11
C ARG A 29 -0.54 4.46 -18.04
N ALA A 30 -0.26 3.38 -17.32
CA ALA A 30 0.70 3.36 -16.22
C ALA A 30 2.05 2.71 -16.59
N GLU A 31 3.12 3.22 -16.00
CA GLU A 31 4.40 2.52 -15.85
C GLU A 31 4.56 2.14 -14.37
N LEU A 32 4.70 0.84 -14.10
CA LEU A 32 4.82 0.28 -12.76
C LEU A 32 6.29 0.08 -12.38
N PHE A 33 6.71 0.74 -11.29
CA PHE A 33 8.01 0.55 -10.67
C PHE A 33 7.85 -0.27 -9.39
N LEU A 34 8.11 -1.56 -9.49
CA LEU A 34 7.99 -2.51 -8.38
C LEU A 34 9.34 -2.67 -7.67
N SER A 35 9.40 -2.34 -6.38
CA SER A 35 10.62 -2.41 -5.56
C SER A 35 10.28 -2.53 -4.07
N ASP A 36 11.28 -2.54 -3.19
CA ASP A 36 11.09 -2.40 -1.74
C ASP A 36 10.57 -1.01 -1.32
N PHE A 37 10.10 -0.91 -0.07
CA PHE A 37 9.59 0.35 0.47
C PHE A 37 10.62 1.49 0.46
N PRO A 38 11.89 1.31 0.87
CA PRO A 38 12.90 2.36 0.78
C PRO A 38 13.04 2.96 -0.63
N ALA A 39 13.12 2.13 -1.68
CA ALA A 39 13.23 2.60 -3.05
C ALA A 39 11.95 3.28 -3.54
N VAL A 40 10.77 2.77 -3.18
CA VAL A 40 9.48 3.40 -3.50
C VAL A 40 9.38 4.80 -2.88
N ILE A 41 9.79 4.93 -1.61
CA ILE A 41 9.80 6.20 -0.89
C ILE A 41 10.79 7.19 -1.51
N ASP A 42 12.01 6.74 -1.85
CA ASP A 42 13.03 7.58 -2.48
C ASP A 42 12.57 8.09 -3.86
N ARG A 43 12.01 7.19 -4.68
CA ARG A 43 11.46 7.53 -5.99
C ARG A 43 10.34 8.57 -5.90
N PHE A 44 9.43 8.43 -4.94
CA PHE A 44 8.37 9.43 -4.70
C PHE A 44 8.96 10.79 -4.31
N ARG A 45 9.94 10.82 -3.40
CA ARG A 45 10.62 12.05 -2.96
C ARG A 45 11.34 12.78 -4.09
N ARG A 46 11.92 12.04 -5.03
CA ARG A 46 12.59 12.60 -6.22
C ARG A 46 11.62 13.12 -7.29
N GLY A 47 10.30 12.93 -7.11
CA GLY A 47 9.30 13.27 -8.13
C GLY A 47 9.32 12.32 -9.34
N GLU A 48 9.93 11.15 -9.16
CA GLU A 48 10.05 10.10 -10.18
C GLU A 48 8.84 9.16 -10.22
N ALA A 49 7.89 9.35 -9.30
CA ALA A 49 6.58 8.71 -9.29
C ALA A 49 5.47 9.76 -9.07
N ASP A 50 4.33 9.55 -9.73
CA ASP A 50 3.11 10.35 -9.57
C ASP A 50 2.24 9.78 -8.45
N PHE A 51 2.22 8.45 -8.32
CA PHE A 51 1.62 7.74 -7.18
C PHE A 51 2.62 6.78 -6.54
N ALA A 52 2.53 6.58 -5.23
CA ALA A 52 3.31 5.58 -4.53
C ALA A 52 2.51 4.85 -3.45
N LEU A 53 2.72 3.55 -3.28
CA LEU A 53 2.27 2.81 -2.10
C LEU A 53 3.35 2.84 -1.02
N VAL A 54 3.09 3.50 0.09
CA VAL A 54 4.08 3.70 1.15
C VAL A 54 3.56 3.24 2.51
N PRO A 55 4.43 2.89 3.47
CA PRO A 55 4.01 2.57 4.82
C PRO A 55 3.33 3.78 5.47
N ALA A 56 2.25 3.57 6.20
CA ALA A 56 1.41 4.67 6.68
C ALA A 56 2.16 5.69 7.56
N HIS A 57 3.17 5.23 8.34
CA HIS A 57 3.96 6.10 9.21
C HIS A 57 4.84 7.12 8.46
N VAL A 58 5.23 6.87 7.20
CA VAL A 58 6.12 7.80 6.47
C VAL A 58 5.38 8.95 5.82
N VAL A 59 4.06 8.82 5.61
CA VAL A 59 3.24 9.78 4.85
C VAL A 59 3.43 11.23 5.34
N PRO A 60 3.42 11.54 6.65
CA PRO A 60 3.64 12.91 7.13
C PRO A 60 5.02 13.49 6.78
N SER A 61 6.02 12.64 6.48
CA SER A 61 7.37 13.06 6.09
C SER A 61 7.51 13.33 4.58
N LEU A 62 6.50 13.01 3.78
CA LEU A 62 6.52 13.15 2.33
C LEU A 62 5.94 14.51 1.93
N ALA A 63 6.83 15.47 1.67
CA ALA A 63 6.43 16.82 1.24
C ALA A 63 5.53 16.77 -0.01
N GLY A 64 4.39 17.46 0.04
CA GLY A 64 3.42 17.53 -1.07
C GLY A 64 2.63 16.24 -1.33
N ALA A 65 2.79 15.20 -0.50
CA ALA A 65 2.02 13.97 -0.62
C ALA A 65 0.58 14.16 -0.15
N ARG A 66 -0.38 13.61 -0.91
CA ARG A 66 -1.79 13.52 -0.53
C ARG A 66 -2.23 12.06 -0.53
N PRO A 67 -2.83 11.53 0.56
CA PRO A 67 -3.43 10.20 0.52
C PRO A 67 -4.52 10.10 -0.56
N VAL A 68 -4.51 9.01 -1.32
CA VAL A 68 -5.58 8.64 -2.26
C VAL A 68 -6.64 7.86 -1.48
N THR A 69 -7.90 8.31 -1.51
CA THR A 69 -8.82 8.04 -0.39
C THR A 69 -9.75 6.83 -0.51
N ASP A 70 -9.72 6.09 -1.62
CA ASP A 70 -10.73 5.03 -1.84
C ASP A 70 -10.25 3.70 -1.26
N TYR A 71 -8.94 3.42 -1.37
CA TYR A 71 -8.35 2.18 -0.90
C TYR A 71 -7.06 2.38 -0.12
N CYS A 72 -6.86 1.53 0.87
CA CYS A 72 -5.66 1.42 1.68
C CYS A 72 -5.29 -0.06 1.88
N ILE A 73 -4.17 -0.29 2.55
CA ILE A 73 -3.86 -1.62 3.08
C ILE A 73 -4.01 -1.53 4.60
N ALA A 74 -5.07 -2.17 5.08
CA ALA A 74 -5.44 -2.18 6.48
C ALA A 74 -5.68 -3.61 6.96
N ALA A 75 -5.56 -3.78 8.27
CA ALA A 75 -5.85 -5.02 8.94
C ALA A 75 -7.03 -4.80 9.90
N PRO A 76 -8.01 -5.73 9.95
CA PRO A 76 -9.09 -5.69 10.94
C PRO A 76 -8.58 -5.94 12.35
N SER A 77 -7.40 -6.59 12.49
CA SER A 77 -6.69 -6.77 13.77
C SER A 77 -5.25 -7.24 13.52
N ALA A 78 -4.44 -7.23 14.58
CA ALA A 78 -3.08 -7.77 14.57
C ALA A 78 -2.99 -9.26 14.16
N LEU A 79 -4.09 -10.01 14.27
CA LEU A 79 -4.15 -11.40 13.81
C LEU A 79 -3.91 -11.49 12.30
N MET A 80 -4.43 -10.56 11.49
CA MET A 80 -4.21 -10.60 10.04
C MET A 80 -2.74 -10.37 9.66
N ILE A 81 -2.00 -9.58 10.43
CA ILE A 81 -0.54 -9.41 10.22
C ILE A 81 0.21 -10.71 10.53
N ARG A 82 -0.22 -11.48 11.54
CA ARG A 82 0.37 -12.80 11.82
C ARG A 82 0.05 -13.81 10.73
N VAL A 83 -1.18 -13.81 10.22
CA VAL A 83 -1.56 -14.66 9.08
C VAL A 83 -0.74 -14.29 7.84
N LEU A 84 -0.52 -13.01 7.57
CA LEU A 84 0.38 -12.57 6.50
C LEU A 84 1.79 -13.11 6.71
N ALA A 85 2.35 -13.03 7.92
CA ALA A 85 3.68 -13.56 8.23
C ALA A 85 3.80 -15.08 8.04
N GLU A 86 2.72 -15.83 8.25
CA GLU A 86 2.66 -17.27 7.95
C GLU A 86 2.56 -17.54 6.45
N CYS A 87 1.82 -16.73 5.70
CA CYS A 87 1.68 -16.87 4.25
C CYS A 87 2.96 -16.43 3.50
N GLU A 88 3.49 -15.26 3.85
CA GLU A 88 4.63 -14.61 3.22
C GLU A 88 5.61 -14.07 4.28
N PRO A 89 6.46 -14.94 4.86
CA PRO A 89 7.40 -14.53 5.91
C PRO A 89 8.44 -13.49 5.45
N GLU A 90 8.63 -13.33 4.15
CA GLU A 90 9.53 -12.35 3.53
C GLU A 90 8.79 -11.10 3.02
N ALA A 91 7.49 -10.93 3.32
CA ALA A 91 6.75 -9.76 2.89
C ALA A 91 7.41 -8.47 3.43
N PRO A 92 7.78 -7.49 2.58
CA PRO A 92 8.57 -6.33 3.01
C PRO A 92 7.93 -5.47 4.10
N VAL A 93 6.60 -5.58 4.27
CA VAL A 93 5.87 -4.86 5.32
C VAL A 93 6.17 -5.40 6.73
N LEU A 94 6.59 -6.67 6.85
CA LEU A 94 6.82 -7.32 8.13
C LEU A 94 7.99 -6.71 8.89
N ASP A 95 9.02 -6.21 8.19
CA ASP A 95 10.13 -5.46 8.80
C ASP A 95 9.64 -4.23 9.56
N TYR A 96 8.55 -3.61 9.11
CA TYR A 96 7.97 -2.44 9.77
C TYR A 96 7.15 -2.79 11.02
N PHE A 97 6.78 -4.06 11.19
CA PHE A 97 6.05 -4.57 12.36
C PHE A 97 6.94 -5.31 13.36
N TYR A 98 7.95 -6.03 12.88
CA TYR A 98 8.73 -6.98 13.68
C TYR A 98 10.25 -6.72 13.67
N GLY A 99 10.75 -5.82 12.83
CA GLY A 99 12.17 -5.48 12.76
C GLY A 99 12.67 -4.66 13.96
N ASP A 100 13.99 -4.45 14.02
CA ASP A 100 14.66 -3.73 15.12
C ASP A 100 14.14 -2.31 15.32
N GLU A 101 13.86 -1.62 14.21
CA GLU A 101 13.15 -0.33 14.21
C GLU A 101 11.82 -0.52 13.48
N ALA A 102 10.85 -1.13 14.16
CA ALA A 102 9.50 -1.39 13.66
C ALA A 102 8.52 -0.25 14.01
N PRO A 103 8.40 0.80 13.17
CA PRO A 103 7.53 1.95 13.46
C PRO A 103 6.03 1.60 13.48
N LEU A 104 5.64 0.47 12.89
CA LEU A 104 4.26 -0.01 12.88
C LEU A 104 3.98 -1.01 14.02
N ALA A 105 5.00 -1.42 14.80
CA ALA A 105 4.81 -2.32 15.95
C ALA A 105 3.69 -1.86 16.92
N PRO A 106 3.50 -0.56 17.23
CA PRO A 106 2.40 -0.12 18.10
C PRO A 106 1.01 -0.52 17.59
N LEU A 107 0.82 -0.68 16.27
CA LEU A 107 -0.45 -1.11 15.70
C LEU A 107 -0.79 -2.56 16.05
N LEU A 108 0.19 -3.40 16.39
CA LEU A 108 -0.05 -4.78 16.82
C LEU A 108 -0.73 -4.88 18.19
N ALA A 109 -0.73 -3.79 18.98
CA ALA A 109 -1.45 -3.69 20.24
C ALA A 109 -2.85 -3.08 20.06
N SER A 110 -3.26 -2.72 18.84
CA SER A 110 -4.58 -2.17 18.55
C SER A 110 -5.66 -3.25 18.52
N ASP A 111 -6.73 -3.03 19.28
CA ASP A 111 -7.96 -3.83 19.21
C ASP A 111 -8.94 -3.34 18.11
N ALA A 112 -8.59 -2.26 17.41
CA ALA A 112 -9.37 -1.69 16.31
C ALA A 112 -8.67 -1.88 14.95
N PRO A 113 -9.41 -1.87 13.83
CA PRO A 113 -8.83 -1.88 12.50
C PRO A 113 -7.82 -0.74 12.31
N PHE A 114 -6.72 -1.02 11.62
CA PHE A 114 -5.65 -0.05 11.41
C PHE A 114 -5.09 -0.11 10.00
N VAL A 115 -4.72 1.06 9.49
CA VAL A 115 -4.04 1.23 8.20
C VAL A 115 -2.55 1.14 8.40
N TYR A 116 -1.87 0.34 7.58
CA TYR A 116 -0.41 0.19 7.64
C TYR A 116 0.30 0.55 6.34
N ALA A 117 -0.41 0.64 5.21
CA ALA A 117 0.10 1.26 4.00
C ALA A 117 -0.98 2.05 3.25
N LEU A 118 -0.55 3.09 2.53
CA LEU A 118 -1.41 4.01 1.80
C LEU A 118 -0.86 4.32 0.41
N TRP A 119 -1.78 4.46 -0.54
CA TRP A 119 -1.50 5.13 -1.80
C TRP A 119 -1.40 6.64 -1.56
N VAL A 120 -0.33 7.27 -2.03
CA VAL A 120 -0.14 8.72 -2.00
C VAL A 120 0.03 9.25 -3.42
N ALA A 121 -0.58 10.40 -3.69
CA ALA A 121 -0.42 11.17 -4.92
C ALA A 121 0.54 12.34 -4.69
N ARG A 122 1.38 12.61 -5.69
CA ARG A 122 2.24 13.80 -5.69
C ARG A 122 1.40 15.07 -5.91
N GLU A 123 1.90 16.19 -5.40
CA GLU A 123 1.35 17.50 -5.73
C GLU A 123 1.38 17.74 -7.25
N GLY A 124 0.30 18.30 -7.79
CA GLY A 124 0.18 18.61 -9.22
C GLY A 124 -0.33 17.47 -10.11
N VAL A 125 -0.57 16.27 -9.57
CA VAL A 125 -1.36 15.25 -10.28
C VAL A 125 -2.78 15.77 -10.50
N ASP A 126 -3.25 15.75 -11.74
CA ASP A 126 -4.57 16.26 -12.09
C ASP A 126 -5.70 15.30 -11.68
N ALA A 127 -6.90 15.86 -11.52
CA ALA A 127 -8.06 15.11 -11.02
C ALA A 127 -8.50 13.96 -11.94
N ALA A 128 -8.29 14.06 -13.26
CA ALA A 128 -8.66 13.00 -14.19
C ALA A 128 -7.70 11.81 -14.07
N THR A 129 -6.40 12.08 -13.94
CA THR A 129 -5.39 11.05 -13.67
C THR A 129 -5.62 10.37 -12.31
N GLU A 130 -5.96 11.13 -11.27
CA GLU A 130 -6.28 10.58 -9.95
C GLU A 130 -7.57 9.73 -9.95
N GLU A 131 -8.61 10.15 -10.69
CA GLU A 131 -9.83 9.36 -10.89
C GLU A 131 -9.55 8.06 -11.66
N ALA A 132 -8.80 8.12 -12.77
CA ALA A 132 -8.43 6.92 -13.53
C ALA A 132 -7.61 5.94 -12.67
N PHE A 133 -6.72 6.45 -11.81
CA PHE A 133 -5.99 5.61 -10.85
C PHE A 133 -6.92 4.97 -9.82
N ARG A 134 -7.87 5.72 -9.24
CA ARG A 134 -8.84 5.17 -8.27
C ARG A 134 -9.71 4.08 -8.89
N ARG A 135 -10.18 4.27 -10.12
CA ARG A 135 -10.90 3.23 -10.89
C ARG A 135 -10.06 1.98 -11.09
N ALA A 136 -8.79 2.14 -11.45
CA ALA A 136 -7.88 1.01 -11.59
C ALA A 136 -7.73 0.22 -10.27
N LEU A 137 -7.69 0.91 -9.12
CA LEU A 137 -7.69 0.24 -7.81
C LEU A 137 -8.99 -0.52 -7.55
N THR A 138 -10.15 0.06 -7.87
CA THR A 138 -11.46 -0.60 -7.79
C THR A 138 -11.49 -1.86 -8.64
N ASP A 139 -11.12 -1.77 -9.92
CA ASP A 139 -11.11 -2.89 -10.85
C ASP A 139 -10.25 -4.06 -10.33
N GLY A 140 -9.13 -3.73 -9.67
CA GLY A 140 -8.26 -4.71 -9.04
C GLY A 140 -8.92 -5.46 -7.87
N VAL A 141 -9.60 -4.72 -6.99
CA VAL A 141 -10.32 -5.28 -5.83
C VAL A 141 -11.53 -6.10 -6.26
N GLU A 142 -12.21 -5.74 -7.34
CA GLU A 142 -13.32 -6.53 -7.89
C GLU A 142 -12.86 -7.84 -8.55
N ARG A 143 -11.56 -7.97 -8.83
CA ARG A 143 -10.96 -9.07 -9.60
C ARG A 143 -9.83 -9.77 -8.84
N ILE A 144 -10.00 -9.91 -7.53
CA ILE A 144 -9.01 -10.55 -6.63
C ILE A 144 -8.64 -11.96 -7.10
N TYR A 145 -9.60 -12.74 -7.61
CA TYR A 145 -9.31 -14.10 -8.08
C TYR A 145 -8.35 -14.07 -9.28
N GLU A 146 -8.62 -13.21 -10.26
CA GLU A 146 -7.73 -13.06 -11.43
C GLU A 146 -6.36 -12.53 -11.03
N ALA A 147 -6.29 -11.60 -10.07
CA ALA A 147 -5.02 -11.13 -9.52
C ALA A 147 -4.22 -12.28 -8.88
N VAL A 148 -4.88 -13.12 -8.07
CA VAL A 148 -4.26 -14.30 -7.44
C VAL A 148 -3.69 -15.26 -8.47
N VAL A 149 -4.43 -15.52 -9.56
CA VAL A 149 -3.96 -16.39 -10.64
C VAL A 149 -2.81 -15.74 -11.41
N ALA A 150 -2.97 -14.48 -11.84
CA ALA A 150 -2.00 -13.79 -12.69
C ALA A 150 -0.63 -13.59 -12.02
N TYR A 151 -0.61 -13.38 -10.71
CA TYR A 151 0.62 -13.19 -9.93
C TYR A 151 1.18 -14.50 -9.34
N GLY A 152 0.62 -15.67 -9.70
CA GLY A 152 1.13 -16.98 -9.29
C GLY A 152 0.85 -17.33 -7.81
N TYR A 153 -0.16 -16.69 -7.22
CA TYR A 153 -0.58 -16.96 -5.84
C TYR A 153 -1.56 -18.13 -5.73
N ALA A 154 -2.18 -18.55 -6.83
CA ALA A 154 -3.10 -19.69 -6.85
C ALA A 154 -2.42 -21.03 -6.51
N ASP A 155 -1.12 -21.17 -6.78
CA ASP A 155 -0.35 -22.39 -6.56
C ASP A 155 0.40 -22.41 -5.21
N ARG A 156 0.17 -21.41 -4.35
CA ARG A 156 0.82 -21.29 -3.04
C ARG A 156 0.25 -22.31 -2.05
N PRO A 157 1.03 -22.73 -1.04
CA PRO A 157 0.58 -23.72 -0.05
C PRO A 157 -0.45 -23.18 0.97
N TYR A 158 -0.93 -21.95 0.77
CA TYR A 158 -1.92 -21.25 1.60
C TYR A 158 -3.03 -20.66 0.73
N ASP A 159 -4.19 -20.41 1.34
CA ASP A 159 -5.36 -19.84 0.65
C ASP A 159 -5.21 -18.32 0.47
N ALA A 160 -4.49 -17.92 -0.59
CA ALA A 160 -4.26 -16.52 -0.93
C ALA A 160 -5.57 -15.76 -1.22
N TYR A 161 -6.52 -16.40 -1.91
CA TYR A 161 -7.82 -15.79 -2.23
C TYR A 161 -8.68 -15.58 -0.97
N GLY A 162 -8.80 -16.61 -0.13
CA GLY A 162 -9.50 -16.50 1.14
C GLY A 162 -8.83 -15.55 2.14
N TYR A 163 -7.52 -15.35 2.05
CA TYR A 163 -6.83 -14.29 2.77
C TYR A 163 -7.22 -12.89 2.24
N LEU A 164 -7.09 -12.65 0.92
CA LEU A 164 -7.31 -11.33 0.32
C LEU A 164 -8.76 -10.85 0.38
N THR A 165 -9.73 -11.76 0.32
CA THR A 165 -11.16 -11.44 0.48
C THR A 165 -11.53 -11.00 1.90
N ARG A 166 -10.65 -11.21 2.88
CA ARG A 166 -10.78 -10.72 4.26
C ARG A 166 -9.94 -9.47 4.54
N LEU A 167 -9.16 -9.00 3.56
CA LEU A 167 -8.36 -7.78 3.70
C LEU A 167 -9.30 -6.57 3.81
N ASP A 168 -9.06 -5.72 4.80
CA ASP A 168 -9.84 -4.50 5.01
C ASP A 168 -9.24 -3.36 4.19
N CYS A 169 -9.65 -3.25 2.93
CA CYS A 169 -9.04 -2.32 1.98
C CYS A 169 -9.79 -0.98 1.83
N ILE A 170 -11.03 -0.86 2.32
CA ILE A 170 -11.83 0.38 2.19
C ILE A 170 -11.25 1.44 3.12
N PHE A 171 -10.83 2.59 2.58
CA PHE A 171 -10.27 3.67 3.40
C PHE A 171 -11.33 4.67 3.89
N ASP A 172 -12.11 4.21 4.87
CA ASP A 172 -13.21 4.99 5.46
C ASP A 172 -12.76 6.11 6.42
N ILE A 173 -13.74 6.87 6.92
CA ILE A 173 -13.54 8.00 7.84
C ILE A 173 -13.00 7.53 9.21
N GLU A 174 -13.36 6.34 9.68
CA GLU A 174 -12.89 5.82 10.97
C GLU A 174 -11.41 5.48 10.91
N LYS A 175 -10.99 4.76 9.86
CA LYS A 175 -9.59 4.45 9.57
C LYS A 175 -8.76 5.71 9.40
N ARG A 176 -9.29 6.72 8.70
CA ARG A 176 -8.62 8.02 8.54
C ARG A 176 -8.37 8.70 9.88
N ARG A 177 -9.38 8.77 10.75
CA ARG A 177 -9.25 9.36 12.10
C ARG A 177 -8.29 8.57 12.98
N ALA A 178 -8.32 7.24 12.90
CA ALA A 178 -7.39 6.39 13.63
C ALA A 178 -5.94 6.64 13.18
N LEU A 179 -5.73 6.78 11.88
CA LEU A 179 -4.44 7.09 11.29
C LEU A 179 -3.94 8.49 11.65
N GLU A 180 -4.80 9.50 11.65
CA GLU A 180 -4.45 10.87 12.09
C GLU A 180 -3.98 10.86 13.55
N LYS A 181 -4.70 10.17 14.44
CA LYS A 181 -4.27 9.99 15.84
C LYS A 181 -2.93 9.26 15.95
N PHE A 182 -2.69 8.27 15.10
CA PHE A 182 -1.42 7.55 15.05
C PHE A 182 -0.26 8.48 14.65
N TRP A 183 -0.47 9.41 13.71
CA TRP A 183 0.52 10.41 13.35
C TRP A 183 0.76 11.45 14.46
N ASP A 184 -0.31 11.91 15.12
CA ASP A 184 -0.23 12.90 16.21
C ASP A 184 0.48 12.35 17.45
N ALA A 185 0.51 11.03 17.63
CA ALA A 185 1.23 10.38 18.73
C ALA A 185 2.77 10.49 18.63
N GLY A 186 3.31 11.12 17.57
CA GLY A 186 4.73 11.47 17.48
C GLY A 186 5.66 10.28 17.20
N LEU A 187 5.14 9.23 16.55
CA LEU A 187 5.94 8.06 16.15
C LEU A 187 7.02 8.46 15.13
N LYS A 188 8.13 7.71 15.09
CA LYS A 188 9.22 7.95 14.12
C LYS A 188 8.65 7.94 12.69
N THR A 189 8.57 9.11 12.06
CA THR A 189 8.04 9.29 10.69
C THR A 189 9.13 9.24 9.61
N ALA A 190 10.41 9.21 10.01
CA ALA A 190 11.53 9.13 9.10
C ALA A 190 11.69 7.68 8.59
N PRO A 191 11.78 7.45 7.28
CA PRO A 191 12.09 6.14 6.74
C PRO A 191 13.54 5.76 7.04
N ARG A 192 13.80 4.46 7.04
CA ARG A 192 15.13 3.87 7.19
C ARG A 192 16.11 4.55 6.22
N ALA A 193 17.12 5.23 6.78
CA ALA A 193 18.29 5.60 6.01
C ALA A 193 19.12 4.34 5.81
N ASN A 194 19.33 3.89 4.57
CA ASN A 194 20.32 2.84 4.34
C ASN A 194 21.70 3.37 4.77
N PRO A 195 22.43 2.68 5.65
CA PRO A 195 23.87 2.90 5.71
C PRO A 195 24.43 2.42 4.37
N GLY A 196 25.09 3.32 3.65
CA GLY A 196 25.72 3.03 2.36
C GLY A 196 26.86 2.03 2.45
#